data_AF-A0A5D2CL52-F1
#
_entry.id   AF-A0A5D2CL52-F1
#
_cell.length_a   1.000
_cell.length_b   1.000
_cell.length_c   1.000
_cell.angle_alpha   90.00
_cell.angle_beta   90.00
_cell.angle_gamma   90.00
#
_symmetry.space_group_name_H-M   'P 1'
#
loop_
_entity.id
_entity.type
_entity.pdbx_description
1 polymer ?
#
loop_
_entity_poly.entity_id
_entity_poly.type
_entity_poly.pdbx_seq_one_letter_code
_entity_poly.pdbx_strand_id
1 'polypeptide(L)'
;MNFKSKRLVRSIFHVHRSLSTFLLYKYDILWAFLIISSAIPILTFLIFGVLVPIRNGLEKLSSYESGIEQMGDAWSQFRIRYFMFALAMNFDVLKVLVFIEAFISVLLLIVSSVCA
;
A
#
# COMPACT_ATOMS: atom_id res chain seq x y z
N MET A 1 -37.71 27.51 17.04
CA MET A 1 -37.00 26.42 16.33
C MET A 1 -37.99 25.28 16.02
N ASN A 2 -38.23 24.94 14.75
CA ASN A 2 -39.37 24.14 14.29
C ASN A 2 -39.18 22.62 14.50
N PHE A 3 -40.26 21.89 14.82
CA PHE A 3 -40.29 20.43 15.00
C PHE A 3 -39.78 19.65 13.78
N LYS A 4 -40.03 20.15 12.56
CA LYS A 4 -39.52 19.55 11.31
C LYS A 4 -37.99 19.60 11.23
N SER A 5 -37.39 20.69 11.71
CA SER A 5 -35.92 20.86 11.78
C SER A 5 -35.29 19.87 12.77
N LYS A 6 -35.89 19.67 13.95
CA LYS A 6 -35.37 18.68 14.93
C LYS A 6 -35.40 17.24 14.41
N ARG A 7 -36.43 16.87 13.63
CA ARG A 7 -36.55 15.52 13.04
C ARG A 7 -35.50 15.30 11.94
N LEU A 8 -35.21 16.34 11.15
CA LEU A 8 -34.23 16.31 10.07
C LEU A 8 -32.79 16.19 10.59
N VAL A 9 -32.42 16.96 11.63
CA VAL A 9 -31.10 16.87 12.28
C VAL A 9 -30.86 15.48 12.87
N ARG A 10 -31.89 14.88 13.50
CA ARG A 10 -31.79 13.53 14.06
C ARG A 10 -31.58 12.46 12.97
N SER A 11 -32.22 12.63 11.81
CA SER A 11 -32.06 11.72 10.67
C SER A 11 -30.65 11.80 10.07
N ILE A 12 -30.11 13.01 9.90
CA ILE A 12 -28.74 13.21 9.38
C ILE A 12 -27.72 12.57 10.31
N PHE A 13 -27.86 12.76 11.62
CA PHE A 13 -26.96 12.14 12.61
C PHE A 13 -27.00 10.60 12.53
N HIS A 14 -28.18 10.01 12.35
CA HIS A 14 -28.33 8.56 12.19
C HIS A 14 -27.69 8.02 10.91
N VAL A 15 -27.87 8.73 9.78
CA VAL A 15 -27.27 8.36 8.49
C VAL A 15 -25.75 8.49 8.55
N HIS A 16 -25.23 9.57 9.12
CA HIS A 16 -23.79 9.77 9.30
C HIS A 16 -23.17 8.69 10.22
N ARG A 17 -23.85 8.36 11.33
CA ARG A 17 -23.45 7.28 12.25
C ARG A 17 -23.38 5.93 11.50
N SER A 18 -24.41 5.59 10.73
CA SER A 18 -24.48 4.35 9.96
C SER A 18 -23.37 4.25 8.90
N LEU A 19 -23.08 5.36 8.20
CA LEU A 19 -22.01 5.42 7.19
C LEU A 19 -20.63 5.23 7.82
N SER A 20 -20.39 5.87 8.98
CA SER A 20 -19.14 5.71 9.73
C SER A 20 -18.95 4.27 10.21
N THR A 21 -19.99 3.62 10.75
CA THR A 21 -19.90 2.20 11.17
C THR A 21 -19.60 1.28 9.99
N PHE A 22 -20.15 1.53 8.80
CA PHE A 22 -19.85 0.75 7.59
C PHE A 22 -18.41 0.95 7.09
N LEU A 23 -17.88 2.18 7.14
CA LEU A 23 -16.49 2.47 6.75
C LEU A 23 -15.47 1.85 7.72
N LEU A 24 -15.73 1.94 9.03
CA LEU A 24 -14.89 1.32 10.06
C LEU A 24 -14.85 -0.20 9.88
N TYR A 25 -16.01 -0.83 9.66
CA TYR A 25 -16.09 -2.28 9.43
C TYR A 25 -15.28 -2.73 8.19
N LYS A 26 -15.32 -1.96 7.10
CA LYS A 26 -14.51 -2.25 5.91
C LYS A 26 -13.01 -2.13 6.18
N TYR A 27 -12.60 -1.13 6.96
CA TYR A 27 -11.20 -0.90 7.31
C TYR A 27 -10.68 -1.98 8.28
N ASP A 28 -11.49 -2.42 9.24
CA ASP A 28 -11.15 -3.50 10.17
C ASP A 28 -10.84 -4.81 9.44
N ILE A 29 -11.61 -5.15 8.40
CA ILE A 29 -11.35 -6.33 7.55
C ILE A 29 -10.00 -6.21 6.83
N LEU A 30 -9.68 -5.03 6.29
CA LEU A 30 -8.38 -4.80 5.63
C LEU A 30 -7.21 -4.94 6.60
N TRP A 31 -7.35 -4.43 7.83
CA TRP A 31 -6.34 -4.60 8.89
C TRP A 31 -6.15 -6.05 9.28
N ALA A 32 -7.24 -6.78 9.51
CA ALA A 32 -7.18 -8.19 9.83
C ALA A 32 -6.46 -8.97 8.72
N PHE A 33 -6.79 -8.69 7.46
CA PHE A 33 -6.13 -9.31 6.30
C PHE A 33 -4.63 -8.99 6.24
N LEU A 34 -4.23 -7.74 6.44
CA LEU A 34 -2.81 -7.34 6.45
C LEU A 34 -2.01 -8.05 7.55
N ILE A 35 -2.58 -8.13 8.76
CA ILE A 35 -1.94 -8.81 9.89
C ILE A 35 -1.77 -10.30 9.57
N ILE A 36 -2.83 -10.96 9.10
CA ILE A 36 -2.79 -12.39 8.77
C ILE A 36 -1.79 -12.65 7.63
N SER A 37 -1.86 -11.87 6.55
CA SER A 37 -0.98 -12.03 5.39
C SER A 37 0.48 -11.77 5.73
N SER A 38 0.78 -10.84 6.62
CA SER A 38 2.15 -10.56 7.09
C SER A 38 2.63 -11.63 8.08
N ALA A 39 1.74 -12.20 8.89
CA ALA A 39 2.10 -13.25 9.84
C ALA A 39 2.53 -14.56 9.14
N ILE A 40 1.94 -14.90 7.99
CA ILE A 40 2.28 -16.12 7.23
C ILE A 40 3.78 -16.22 6.89
N PRO A 41 4.43 -15.25 6.21
CA PRO A 41 5.86 -15.34 5.89
C PRO A 41 6.74 -15.32 7.15
N ILE A 42 6.34 -14.61 8.21
CA ILE A 42 7.08 -14.58 9.49
C ILE A 42 7.05 -15.98 10.12
N LEU A 43 5.87 -16.59 10.21
CA LEU A 43 5.71 -17.92 10.77
C LEU A 43 6.44 -18.97 9.93
N THR A 44 6.36 -18.85 8.61
CA THR A 44 7.10 -19.70 7.67
C THR A 44 8.61 -19.60 7.94
N PHE A 45 9.15 -18.38 8.03
CA PHE A 45 10.57 -18.16 8.32
C PHE A 45 10.98 -18.75 9.69
N LEU A 46 10.15 -18.60 10.73
CA LEU A 46 10.42 -19.18 12.06
C LEU A 46 10.44 -20.71 12.03
N ILE A 47 9.45 -21.33 11.39
CA ILE A 47 9.37 -22.79 11.27
C ILE A 47 10.60 -23.32 10.52
N PHE A 48 10.94 -22.75 9.36
CA PHE A 48 12.12 -23.17 8.61
C PHE A 48 13.43 -22.87 9.33
N GLY A 49 13.51 -21.78 10.10
CA GLY A 49 14.68 -21.47 10.91
C GLY A 49 14.97 -22.51 11.99
N VAL A 50 13.94 -23.20 12.50
CA VAL A 50 14.08 -24.24 13.53
C VAL A 50 14.21 -25.64 12.92
N LEU A 51 13.44 -25.94 11.86
CA LEU A 51 13.42 -27.28 11.24
C LEU A 51 14.64 -27.57 10.37
N VAL A 52 15.26 -26.55 9.77
CA VAL A 52 16.37 -26.76 8.84
C VAL A 52 17.66 -27.02 9.61
N PRO A 53 18.41 -28.09 9.29
CA PRO A 53 19.71 -28.32 9.90
C PRO A 53 20.68 -27.19 9.52
N ILE A 54 21.18 -26.48 10.54
CA ILE A 54 22.13 -25.39 10.37
C ILE A 54 23.53 -25.98 10.16
N ARG A 55 23.95 -26.08 8.89
CA ARG A 55 25.33 -26.44 8.53
C ARG A 55 26.18 -25.17 8.38
N ASN A 56 27.08 -24.95 9.34
CA ASN A 56 28.02 -23.83 9.35
C ASN A 56 29.32 -24.23 8.65
N GLY A 57 29.34 -24.22 7.32
CA GLY A 57 30.57 -24.35 6.54
C GLY A 57 31.12 -22.97 6.17
N LEU A 58 32.44 -22.76 6.27
CA LEU A 58 33.08 -21.49 5.89
C LEU A 58 32.77 -21.11 4.42
N GLU A 59 32.66 -22.11 3.54
CA GLU A 59 32.26 -21.98 2.14
C GLU A 59 30.81 -21.48 1.94
N LYS A 60 29.90 -21.74 2.90
CA LYS A 60 28.50 -21.28 2.83
C LYS A 60 28.38 -19.79 3.15
N LEU A 61 29.34 -19.24 3.89
CA LEU A 61 29.35 -17.83 4.30
C LEU A 61 30.09 -16.93 3.30
N SER A 62 30.91 -17.50 2.42
CA SER A 62 31.46 -16.78 1.28
C SER A 62 30.39 -16.57 0.20
N SER A 63 30.35 -15.38 -0.40
CA SER A 63 29.45 -15.12 -1.54
C SER A 63 29.76 -16.07 -2.70
N TYR A 64 28.71 -16.52 -3.38
CA TYR A 64 28.80 -17.47 -4.48
C TYR A 64 29.52 -16.85 -5.68
N GLU A 65 30.72 -17.34 -5.97
CA GLU A 65 31.53 -16.96 -7.14
C GLU A 65 32.02 -18.21 -7.88
N SER A 66 31.14 -19.19 -8.13
CA SER A 66 31.44 -20.34 -9.01
C SER A 66 32.77 -21.09 -8.69
N GLY A 67 33.17 -21.14 -7.42
CA GLY A 67 34.38 -21.85 -6.97
C GLY A 67 35.70 -21.07 -7.11
N ILE A 68 35.68 -19.81 -7.55
CA ILE A 68 36.85 -18.92 -7.50
C ILE A 68 36.78 -18.04 -6.25
N GLU A 69 37.95 -17.75 -5.69
CA GLU A 69 38.09 -16.81 -4.58
C GLU A 69 37.79 -15.39 -5.07
N GLN A 70 37.04 -14.64 -4.26
CA GLN A 70 36.58 -13.30 -4.64
C GLN A 70 37.78 -12.38 -4.85
N MET A 71 37.95 -11.90 -6.08
CA MET A 71 39.03 -10.98 -6.44
C MET A 71 38.42 -9.70 -7.04
N GLY A 72 38.36 -8.64 -6.24
CA GLY A 72 37.96 -7.30 -6.68
C GLY A 72 37.01 -6.58 -5.72
N ASP A 73 36.94 -5.26 -5.85
CA ASP A 73 35.93 -4.45 -5.16
C ASP A 73 34.56 -4.63 -5.82
N ALA A 74 33.50 -4.78 -5.02
CA ALA A 74 32.10 -4.79 -5.49
C ALA A 74 31.62 -3.41 -6.00
N TRP A 75 32.55 -2.52 -6.38
CA TRP A 75 32.30 -1.21 -6.98
C TRP A 75 31.94 -1.35 -8.46
N SER A 76 30.86 -2.10 -8.73
CA SER A 76 30.21 -2.06 -10.03
C SER A 76 29.45 -0.75 -10.15
N GLN A 77 29.84 0.11 -11.09
CA GLN A 77 29.13 1.34 -11.38
C GLN A 77 27.70 1.01 -11.82
N PHE A 78 26.74 1.17 -10.91
CA PHE A 78 25.33 1.03 -11.24
C PHE A 78 24.99 2.03 -12.35
N ARG A 79 24.52 1.51 -13.48
CA ARG A 79 24.21 2.36 -14.63
C ARG A 79 23.06 3.30 -14.31
N ILE A 80 23.16 4.53 -14.81
CA ILE A 80 22.16 5.60 -14.62
C ILE A 80 20.73 5.20 -15.04
N ARG A 81 20.60 4.15 -15.85
CA ARG A 81 19.32 3.56 -16.27
C ARG A 81 18.40 3.20 -15.09
N TYR A 82 18.95 2.73 -13.97
CA TYR A 82 18.14 2.41 -12.79
C TYR A 82 17.59 3.66 -12.11
N PHE A 83 18.36 4.76 -12.11
CA PHE A 83 17.90 6.06 -11.62
C PHE A 83 16.79 6.64 -12.51
N MET A 84 16.92 6.53 -13.83
CA MET A 84 15.87 6.97 -14.77
C MET A 84 14.55 6.22 -14.53
N PHE A 85 14.60 4.93 -14.21
CA PHE A 85 13.42 4.14 -13.86
C PHE A 85 12.78 4.59 -12.53
N ALA A 86 13.59 4.82 -11.49
CA ALA A 86 13.10 5.34 -10.23
C ALA A 86 12.43 6.72 -10.40
N LEU A 87 13.02 7.61 -11.21
CA LEU A 87 12.43 8.91 -11.52
C LEU A 87 11.08 8.78 -12.23
N ALA A 88 10.94 7.82 -13.15
CA ALA A 88 9.67 7.54 -13.83
C ALA A 88 8.59 7.03 -12.86
N MET A 89 8.95 6.25 -11.83
CA MET A 89 8.01 5.82 -10.78
C MET A 89 7.52 7.01 -9.93
N ASN A 90 8.38 8.01 -9.68
CA ASN A 90 7.99 9.22 -8.97
C ASN A 90 6.98 10.09 -9.73
N PHE A 91 6.86 9.91 -11.06
CA PHE A 91 5.82 10.55 -11.86
C PHE A 91 4.39 10.10 -11.47
N ASP A 92 4.25 9.02 -10.69
CA ASP A 92 2.96 8.57 -10.16
C ASP A 92 2.26 9.63 -9.28
N VAL A 93 3.03 10.51 -8.62
CA VAL A 93 2.48 11.64 -7.86
C VAL A 93 1.69 12.59 -8.76
N LEU A 94 2.12 12.80 -10.01
CA LEU A 94 1.38 13.63 -10.96
C LEU A 94 0.06 12.97 -11.37
N LYS A 95 0.01 11.63 -11.45
CA LYS A 95 -1.24 10.93 -11.79
C LYS A 95 -2.33 11.16 -10.74
N VAL A 96 -1.96 11.23 -9.47
CA VAL A 96 -2.91 11.58 -8.40
C VAL A 96 -3.47 12.99 -8.62
N LEU A 97 -2.62 13.96 -8.96
CA LEU A 97 -3.07 15.32 -9.24
C LEU A 97 -4.03 15.38 -10.44
N VAL A 98 -3.67 14.73 -11.54
CA VAL A 98 -4.51 14.68 -12.77
C VAL A 98 -5.83 13.97 -12.51
N PHE A 99 -5.82 12.89 -11.71
CA PHE A 99 -7.04 12.18 -11.33
C PHE A 99 -8.01 13.07 -10.54
N ILE A 100 -7.50 13.86 -9.58
CA ILE A 100 -8.31 14.78 -8.79
C ILE A 100 -8.95 15.86 -9.68
N GLU A 101 -8.18 16.48 -10.57
CA GLU A 101 -8.67 17.47 -11.52
C GLU A 101 -9.77 16.90 -12.44
N ALA A 102 -9.54 15.71 -13.00
CA ALA A 102 -10.52 15.03 -13.83
C ALA A 102 -11.82 14.73 -13.06
N PHE A 103 -11.70 14.27 -11.81
CA PHE A 103 -12.86 13.98 -10.96
C PHE A 103 -13.69 15.22 -10.65
N ILE A 104 -13.04 16.35 -10.34
CA ILE A 104 -13.72 17.64 -10.07
C ILE A 104 -14.45 18.13 -11.33
N SER A 105 -13.80 18.06 -12.50
CA SER A 105 -14.40 18.46 -13.78
C SER A 105 -15.66 17.64 -14.10
N VAL A 106 -15.61 16.32 -13.92
CA VAL A 106 -16.77 15.44 -14.11
C VAL A 106 -17.89 15.76 -13.12
N LEU A 107 -17.56 16.01 -11.84
CA LEU A 107 -18.55 16.37 -10.84
C LEU A 107 -19.26 17.69 -11.20
N LEU A 108 -18.50 18.69 -11.65
CA LEU A 108 -19.05 19.98 -12.09
C LEU A 108 -19.99 19.82 -13.28
N LEU A 109 -19.64 18.97 -14.26
CA LEU A 109 -20.50 18.66 -15.40
C LEU A 109 -21.81 18.00 -14.99
N ILE A 110 -21.76 17.04 -14.05
CA ILE A 110 -22.97 16.37 -13.53
C ILE A 110 -23.87 17.39 -12.83
N VAL A 111 -23.31 18.24 -11.97
CA VAL A 111 -24.07 19.28 -11.26
C VAL A 111 -24.69 20.27 -12.24
N SER A 112 -23.94 20.70 -13.26
CA SER A 112 -24.44 21.58 -14.32
C SER A 112 -25.60 20.93 -15.10
N SER A 113 -25.51 19.64 -15.41
CA SER A 113 -26.58 18.90 -16.11
C SER A 113 -27.83 18.67 -15.26
N VAL A 114 -27.71 18.64 -13.93
CA VAL A 114 -28.85 18.46 -13.02
C VAL A 114 -29.51 19.81 -12.66
N CYS A 115 -28.73 20.90 -12.71
CA CYS A 115 -29.21 22.27 -12.47
C CYS A 115 -29.67 23.01 -13.74
N ALA A 116 -29.49 22.43 -14.93
CA ALA A 116 -30.05 22.90 -16.20
C ALA A 116 -31.42 22.26 -16.47
#